data_AF-A0A7W1HZ59-F1
#
_entry.id   AF-A0A7W1HZ59-F1
#
_cell.length_a   1.000
_cell.length_b   1.000
_cell.length_c   1.000
_cell.angle_alpha   90.00
_cell.angle_beta   90.00
_cell.angle_gamma   90.00
#
_symmetry.space_group_name_H-M   'P 1'
#
loop_
_entity.id
_entity.type
_entity.pdbx_description
1 polymer ?
#
loop_
_entity_poly.entity_id
_entity_poly.type
_entity_poly.pdbx_seq_one_letter_code
_entity_poly.pdbx_strand_id
1 'polypeptide(L)'
;MSEQVAREGERGFTMLELLLVIIVMGILFAIASSTWFGAIESRRVDSATSQLAADLRQAHSKAINRLQPQTVTLTTGSSQYTMTGVANPVDLDEESGANVVVVNTGVTVAFCPNGSAEIPPATPVCSAAPSGPATTITVRLPPNPTQEPNHTIQINPVTSRIRIVP
;
A
#
# COMPACT_ATOMS: atom_id res chain seq x y z
N MET A 1 -69.52 8.49 -35.67
CA MET A 1 -68.33 7.64 -35.54
C MET A 1 -67.13 8.57 -35.55
N SER A 2 -66.53 8.82 -34.37
CA SER A 2 -65.18 8.31 -33.98
C SER A 2 -64.07 8.99 -34.79
N GLU A 3 -63.05 9.66 -34.23
CA GLU A 3 -62.38 9.63 -32.93
C GLU A 3 -61.85 11.04 -32.63
N GLN A 4 -61.92 11.48 -31.37
CA GLN A 4 -61.11 12.61 -30.91
C GLN A 4 -59.79 12.04 -30.40
N VAL A 5 -58.72 12.23 -31.18
CA VAL A 5 -57.35 11.89 -30.79
C VAL A 5 -56.90 12.92 -29.75
N ALA A 6 -56.90 12.51 -28.47
CA ALA A 6 -56.30 13.29 -27.40
C ALA A 6 -54.78 13.35 -27.65
N ARG A 7 -54.28 14.51 -28.06
CA ARG A 7 -52.85 14.79 -28.06
C ARG A 7 -52.43 15.09 -26.63
N GLU A 8 -51.81 14.12 -25.97
CA GLU A 8 -51.01 14.35 -24.78
C GLU A 8 -49.91 15.36 -25.13
N GLY A 9 -50.04 16.57 -24.60
CA GLY A 9 -49.15 17.67 -24.91
C GLY A 9 -47.73 17.36 -24.43
N GLU A 10 -46.79 17.28 -25.37
CA GLU A 10 -45.36 17.33 -25.11
C GLU A 10 -45.04 18.63 -24.37
N ARG A 11 -44.88 18.53 -23.04
CA ARG A 11 -44.47 19.65 -22.19
C ARG A 11 -42.96 19.84 -22.35
N GLY A 12 -42.57 20.93 -23.01
CA GLY A 12 -41.17 21.35 -23.09
C GLY A 12 -40.66 21.91 -21.76
N PHE A 13 -39.35 21.82 -21.55
CA PHE A 13 -38.67 22.38 -20.39
C PHE A 13 -38.77 23.91 -20.36
N THR A 14 -38.99 24.48 -19.18
CA THR A 14 -38.99 25.95 -19.02
C THR A 14 -37.56 26.47 -18.87
N MET A 15 -37.31 27.72 -19.29
CA MET A 15 -36.00 28.40 -19.07
C MET A 15 -35.60 28.39 -17.58
N LEU A 16 -36.59 28.53 -16.70
CA LEU A 16 -36.39 28.52 -15.26
C LEU A 16 -35.95 27.15 -14.75
N GLU A 17 -36.51 26.08 -15.30
CA GLU A 17 -36.18 24.70 -14.94
C GLU A 17 -34.73 24.36 -15.31
N LEU A 18 -34.27 24.80 -16.49
CA LEU A 18 -32.88 24.61 -16.90
C LEU A 18 -31.91 25.39 -15.98
N LEU A 19 -32.28 26.60 -15.55
CA LEU A 19 -31.51 27.38 -14.58
C LEU A 19 -31.42 26.67 -13.22
N LEU A 20 -32.53 26.12 -12.73
CA LEU A 20 -32.60 25.40 -11.46
C LEU A 20 -31.76 24.12 -11.52
N VAL A 21 -31.79 23.39 -12.65
CA VAL A 21 -30.94 22.20 -12.87
C VAL A 21 -29.46 22.56 -12.81
N ILE A 22 -29.01 23.64 -13.46
CA ILE A 22 -27.59 24.05 -13.43
C ILE A 22 -27.15 24.42 -12.00
N ILE A 23 -28.01 25.09 -11.23
CA ILE A 23 -27.74 25.44 -9.83
C ILE A 23 -27.57 24.17 -8.98
N VAL A 24 -28.51 23.23 -9.09
CA VAL A 24 -28.44 21.95 -8.34
C VAL A 24 -27.21 21.15 -8.77
N MET A 25 -26.90 21.11 -10.07
CA MET A 25 -25.73 20.41 -10.60
C MET A 25 -24.42 21.01 -10.05
N GLY A 26 -24.32 22.35 -9.94
CA GLY A 26 -23.17 23.03 -9.34
C GLY A 26 -22.96 22.69 -7.86
N ILE A 27 -24.06 22.62 -7.09
CA ILE A 27 -24.01 22.19 -5.67
C ILE A 27 -23.53 20.74 -5.56
N LEU A 28 -24.03 19.85 -6.42
CA LEU A 28 -23.61 18.46 -6.44
C LEU A 28 -22.13 18.31 -6.80
N PHE A 29 -21.62 19.06 -7.79
CA PHE A 29 -20.20 19.05 -8.14
C PHE A 29 -19.31 19.56 -7.00
N ALA A 30 -19.73 20.61 -6.29
CA ALA A 30 -18.99 21.14 -5.15
C ALA A 30 -18.82 20.08 -4.05
N ILE A 31 -19.87 19.32 -3.72
CA ILE A 31 -19.81 18.25 -2.71
C ILE A 31 -19.04 17.03 -3.22
N ALA A 32 -19.28 16.63 -4.48
CA ALA A 32 -18.65 15.45 -5.08
C ALA A 32 -17.12 15.61 -5.23
N SER A 33 -16.63 16.84 -5.44
CA SER A 33 -15.20 17.13 -5.61
C SER A 33 -14.33 16.69 -4.43
N SER A 34 -14.87 16.74 -3.20
CA SER A 34 -14.11 16.44 -1.99
C SER A 34 -13.95 14.94 -1.72
N THR A 35 -14.83 14.09 -2.25
CA THR A 35 -14.88 12.65 -1.88
C THR A 35 -13.84 11.78 -2.60
N TRP A 36 -13.27 12.25 -3.72
CA TRP A 36 -12.42 11.40 -4.56
C TRP A 36 -10.95 11.30 -4.09
N PHE A 37 -10.46 12.27 -3.34
CA PHE A 37 -9.04 12.32 -2.97
C PHE A 37 -8.64 11.38 -1.83
N GLY A 38 -9.56 11.04 -0.90
CA GLY A 38 -9.24 10.19 0.25
C GLY A 38 -9.09 8.70 -0.07
N ALA A 39 -9.83 8.20 -1.08
CA ALA A 39 -9.88 6.76 -1.39
C ALA A 39 -8.71 6.26 -2.26
N ILE A 40 -7.99 7.16 -2.93
CA ILE A 40 -6.83 6.81 -3.76
C ILE A 40 -5.61 6.57 -2.85
N GLU A 41 -5.53 7.31 -1.75
CA GLU A 41 -4.35 7.30 -0.88
C GLU A 41 -4.23 6.03 -0.04
N SER A 42 -5.35 5.49 0.47
CA SER A 42 -5.35 4.22 1.21
C SER A 42 -4.94 3.04 0.31
N ARG A 43 -5.42 3.01 -0.94
CA ARG A 43 -5.10 1.95 -1.91
C ARG A 43 -3.61 1.88 -2.24
N ARG A 44 -2.90 3.01 -2.20
CA ARG A 44 -1.45 3.06 -2.45
C ARG A 44 -0.65 2.44 -1.32
N VAL A 45 -0.98 2.79 -0.08
CA VAL A 45 -0.36 2.17 1.11
C VAL A 45 -0.63 0.68 1.16
N ASP A 46 -1.87 0.27 0.86
CA ASP A 46 -2.25 -1.15 0.79
C ASP A 46 -1.43 -1.89 -0.27
N SER A 47 -1.29 -1.31 -1.47
CA SER A 47 -0.52 -1.91 -2.57
C SER A 47 0.95 -2.07 -2.19
N ALA A 48 1.61 -1.01 -1.73
CA ALA A 48 3.02 -1.03 -1.34
C ALA A 48 3.29 -1.99 -0.17
N THR A 49 2.38 -2.01 0.82
CA THR A 49 2.46 -2.94 1.95
C THR A 49 2.30 -4.40 1.48
N SER A 50 1.39 -4.65 0.55
CA SER A 50 1.14 -5.98 -0.01
C SER A 50 2.32 -6.49 -0.84
N GLN A 51 2.92 -5.61 -1.64
CA GLN A 51 4.13 -5.88 -2.43
C GLN A 51 5.29 -6.24 -1.51
N LEU A 52 5.61 -5.38 -0.53
CA LEU A 52 6.67 -5.65 0.43
C LEU A 52 6.44 -6.96 1.19
N ALA A 53 5.20 -7.26 1.59
CA ALA A 53 4.88 -8.52 2.24
C ALA A 53 5.05 -9.74 1.31
N ALA A 54 4.78 -9.60 0.00
CA ALA A 54 5.02 -10.65 -0.99
C ALA A 54 6.52 -10.88 -1.19
N ASP A 55 7.31 -9.81 -1.30
CA ASP A 55 8.76 -9.88 -1.48
C ASP A 55 9.47 -10.48 -0.26
N LEU A 56 9.02 -10.14 0.96
CA LEU A 56 9.51 -10.77 2.19
C LEU A 56 9.20 -12.28 2.22
N ARG A 57 7.99 -12.70 1.82
CA ARG A 57 7.63 -14.13 1.72
C ARG A 57 8.45 -14.85 0.65
N GLN A 58 8.73 -14.17 -0.45
CA GLN A 58 9.57 -14.72 -1.51
C GLN A 58 11.02 -14.86 -1.04
N ALA A 59 11.57 -13.88 -0.32
CA ALA A 59 12.90 -13.96 0.28
C ALA A 59 13.00 -15.13 1.28
N HIS A 60 11.99 -15.30 2.14
CA HIS A 60 11.90 -16.44 3.06
C HIS A 60 11.88 -17.78 2.31
N SER A 61 11.03 -17.90 1.30
CA SER A 61 10.93 -19.12 0.49
C SER A 61 12.23 -19.41 -0.27
N LYS A 62 12.89 -18.37 -0.81
CA LYS A 62 14.22 -18.50 -1.45
C LYS A 62 15.27 -18.97 -0.46
N ALA A 63 15.25 -18.47 0.78
CA ALA A 63 16.22 -18.86 1.79
C ALA A 63 16.13 -20.36 2.14
N ILE A 64 14.90 -20.86 2.31
CA ILE A 64 14.65 -22.28 2.57
C ILE A 64 14.98 -23.13 1.34
N ASN A 65 14.50 -22.75 0.15
CA ASN A 65 14.65 -23.56 -1.05
C ASN A 65 16.10 -23.61 -1.58
N ARG A 66 16.85 -22.52 -1.45
CA ARG A 66 18.25 -22.44 -1.93
C ARG A 66 19.26 -22.78 -0.85
N LEU A 67 18.82 -23.01 0.39
CA LEU A 67 19.68 -23.23 1.56
C LEU A 67 20.75 -22.14 1.74
N GLN A 68 20.44 -20.92 1.33
CA GLN A 68 21.32 -19.76 1.42
C GLN A 68 20.60 -18.61 2.12
N PRO A 69 21.25 -17.85 3.00
CA PRO A 69 20.63 -16.72 3.65
C PRO A 69 20.17 -15.69 2.61
N GLN A 70 18.99 -15.11 2.81
CA GLN A 70 18.45 -14.03 1.99
C GLN A 70 18.20 -12.81 2.86
N THR A 71 18.79 -11.68 2.50
CA THR A 71 18.60 -10.41 3.20
C THR A 71 17.68 -9.48 2.42
N VAL A 72 16.86 -8.75 3.15
CA VAL A 72 16.06 -7.62 2.67
C VAL A 72 16.44 -6.40 3.50
N THR A 73 16.99 -5.39 2.87
CA THR A 73 17.46 -4.16 3.54
C THR A 73 16.57 -3.00 3.17
N LEU A 74 15.88 -2.45 4.17
CA LEU A 74 15.06 -1.26 4.04
C LEU A 74 15.81 -0.07 4.67
N THR A 75 15.74 1.08 4.01
CA THR A 75 16.35 2.33 4.47
C THR A 75 15.26 3.28 4.95
N THR A 76 15.44 3.90 6.13
CA THR A 76 14.52 4.94 6.63
C THR A 76 14.39 6.09 5.63
N GLY A 77 13.16 6.51 5.35
CA GLY A 77 12.86 7.63 4.45
C GLY A 77 13.02 7.31 2.97
N SER A 78 13.27 6.05 2.60
CA SER A 78 13.40 5.59 1.22
C SER A 78 12.14 4.83 0.79
N SER A 79 11.70 5.03 -0.46
CA SER A 79 10.74 4.14 -1.15
C SER A 79 11.42 2.88 -1.68
N GLN A 80 12.75 2.90 -1.78
CA GLN A 80 13.54 1.81 -2.32
C GLN A 80 14.11 0.92 -1.23
N TYR A 81 14.12 -0.39 -1.51
CA TYR A 81 14.73 -1.40 -0.68
C TYR A 81 15.53 -2.39 -1.54
N THR A 82 16.47 -3.11 -0.93
CA THR A 82 17.34 -4.06 -1.65
C THR A 82 17.17 -5.47 -1.14
N MET A 83 17.39 -6.44 -2.02
CA MET A 83 17.26 -7.87 -1.72
C MET A 83 18.47 -8.64 -2.23
N THR A 84 18.83 -9.72 -1.55
CA THR A 84 19.87 -10.64 -2.03
C THR A 84 19.52 -11.20 -3.41
N GLY A 85 20.45 -11.10 -4.37
CA GLY A 85 20.27 -11.63 -5.72
C GLY A 85 19.41 -10.77 -6.65
N VAL A 86 19.07 -9.54 -6.25
CA VAL A 86 18.42 -8.53 -7.11
C VAL A 86 19.44 -7.41 -7.38
N ALA A 87 19.71 -7.13 -8.66
CA ALA A 87 20.78 -6.21 -9.05
C ALA A 87 20.43 -4.73 -8.81
N ASN A 88 19.15 -4.37 -8.98
CA ASN A 88 18.64 -3.02 -8.78
C ASN A 88 17.79 -2.96 -7.51
N PRO A 89 17.79 -1.84 -6.77
CA PRO A 89 16.80 -1.62 -5.71
C PRO A 89 15.39 -1.74 -6.26
N VAL A 90 14.52 -2.38 -5.48
CA VAL A 90 13.09 -2.46 -5.78
C VAL A 90 12.42 -1.21 -5.22
N ASP A 91 11.57 -0.58 -6.02
CA ASP A 91 10.86 0.64 -5.64
C ASP A 91 9.42 0.29 -5.21
N LEU A 92 9.01 0.74 -4.01
CA LEU A 92 7.64 0.58 -3.54
C LEU A 92 6.63 1.42 -4.35
N ASP A 93 7.12 2.40 -5.12
CA ASP A 93 6.31 3.31 -5.92
C ASP A 93 6.31 2.97 -7.42
N GLU A 94 6.93 1.85 -7.82
CA GLU A 94 7.10 1.49 -9.25
C GLU A 94 5.75 1.37 -9.99
N GLU A 95 4.68 0.93 -9.29
CA GLU A 95 3.31 0.87 -9.82
C GLU A 95 2.52 2.17 -9.65
N SER A 96 2.90 3.03 -8.70
CA SER A 96 2.14 4.22 -8.28
C SER A 96 2.52 5.49 -9.06
N GLY A 97 3.71 5.52 -9.65
CA GLY A 97 4.19 6.63 -10.49
C GLY A 97 4.48 7.93 -9.72
N ALA A 98 4.45 7.91 -8.40
CA ALA A 98 4.76 9.05 -7.53
C ALA A 98 5.48 8.55 -6.27
N ASN A 99 6.53 9.25 -5.85
CA ASN A 99 7.34 8.98 -4.65
C ASN A 99 6.53 9.28 -3.36
N VAL A 100 5.55 8.44 -3.06
CA VAL A 100 4.54 8.67 -2.02
C VAL A 100 4.53 7.54 -1.00
N VAL A 101 5.44 6.55 -1.04
CA VAL A 101 5.54 5.56 0.05
C VAL A 101 6.97 5.46 0.54
N VAL A 102 7.17 5.72 1.83
CA VAL A 102 8.48 5.62 2.48
C VAL A 102 8.45 4.69 3.67
N VAL A 103 9.55 3.97 3.86
CA VAL A 103 9.76 3.12 5.04
C VAL A 103 10.21 4.00 6.22
N ASN A 104 9.59 3.86 7.39
CA ASN A 104 9.97 4.61 8.59
C ASN A 104 11.02 3.95 9.47
N THR A 105 11.24 2.67 9.25
CA THR A 105 12.09 1.82 10.05
C THR A 105 13.15 1.22 9.14
N GLY A 106 14.36 1.76 9.20
CA GLY A 106 15.50 1.23 8.49
C GLY A 106 15.91 -0.06 9.19
N VAL A 107 15.76 -1.18 8.50
CA VAL A 107 16.04 -2.48 9.07
C VAL A 107 16.53 -3.41 7.97
N THR A 108 17.53 -4.21 8.32
CA THR A 108 17.90 -5.38 7.52
C THR A 108 17.23 -6.59 8.16
N VAL A 109 16.47 -7.34 7.39
CA VAL A 109 15.90 -8.62 7.82
C VAL A 109 16.62 -9.72 7.06
N ALA A 110 17.21 -10.66 7.79
CA ALA A 110 17.82 -11.85 7.21
C ALA A 110 16.92 -13.06 7.42
N PHE A 111 16.55 -13.72 6.32
CA PHE A 111 15.87 -15.00 6.35
C PHE A 111 16.87 -16.14 6.21
N CYS A 112 16.76 -17.10 7.12
CA CYS A 112 17.72 -18.17 7.27
C CYS A 112 17.19 -19.49 6.67
N PRO A 113 18.08 -20.40 6.22
CA PRO A 113 17.69 -21.70 5.64
C PRO A 113 16.86 -22.59 6.58
N ASN A 114 17.03 -22.43 7.89
CA ASN A 114 16.26 -23.11 8.94
C ASN A 114 14.85 -22.54 9.13
N GLY A 115 14.47 -21.51 8.37
CA GLY A 115 13.15 -20.87 8.40
C GLY A 115 13.00 -19.74 9.43
N SER A 116 14.03 -19.43 10.23
CA SER A 116 14.00 -18.27 11.14
C SER A 116 14.31 -16.96 10.42
N ALA A 117 13.97 -15.84 11.05
CA ALA A 117 14.40 -14.51 10.65
C ALA A 117 15.24 -13.86 11.76
N GLU A 118 16.31 -13.19 11.36
CA GLU A 118 17.26 -12.53 12.25
C GLU A 118 17.43 -11.06 11.83
N ILE A 119 17.56 -10.18 12.81
CA ILE A 119 17.88 -8.76 12.58
C ILE A 119 19.39 -8.61 12.84
N PRO A 120 20.21 -8.20 11.86
CA PRO A 120 21.62 -7.89 12.09
C PRO A 120 21.77 -6.87 13.22
N PRO A 121 22.84 -6.95 14.03
CA PRO A 121 24.22 -7.16 13.54
C PRO A 121 24.78 -8.57 13.75
N ALA A 122 23.96 -9.62 13.89
CA ALA A 122 24.47 -10.99 14.01
C ALA A 122 25.36 -11.37 12.82
N THR A 123 26.67 -11.48 13.06
CA THR A 123 27.66 -11.92 12.10
C THR A 123 28.37 -13.17 12.64
N PRO A 124 28.39 -14.30 11.90
CA PRO A 124 27.72 -14.52 10.62
C PRO A 124 26.18 -14.53 10.75
N VAL A 125 25.50 -14.03 9.73
CA VAL A 125 24.04 -14.05 9.65
C VAL A 125 23.58 -15.51 9.64
N CYS A 126 22.53 -15.86 10.39
CA CYS A 126 22.03 -17.23 10.51
C CYS A 126 22.96 -18.21 11.25
N SER A 127 23.82 -17.71 12.15
CA SER A 127 24.65 -18.56 13.02
C SER A 127 24.16 -18.69 14.45
N ALA A 128 23.11 -17.95 14.84
CA ALA A 128 22.50 -18.01 16.17
C ALA A 128 21.08 -18.60 16.13
N ALA A 129 20.62 -19.13 17.26
CA ALA A 129 19.21 -19.45 17.46
C ALA A 129 18.36 -18.18 17.30
N PRO A 130 17.12 -18.24 16.78
CA PRO A 130 16.29 -17.05 16.59
C PRO A 130 16.14 -16.28 17.91
N SER A 131 16.83 -15.15 18.02
CA SER A 131 16.81 -14.32 19.23
C SER A 131 16.59 -12.86 18.86
N GLY A 132 15.41 -12.35 19.21
CA GLY A 132 15.04 -10.95 19.06
C GLY A 132 13.56 -10.73 19.36
N PRO A 133 13.14 -9.53 19.79
CA PRO A 133 11.73 -9.16 19.84
C PRO A 133 11.14 -9.12 18.42
N ALA A 134 9.81 -9.24 18.30
CA ALA A 134 9.14 -9.12 17.00
C ALA A 134 9.49 -7.80 16.30
N THR A 135 10.02 -7.87 15.08
CA THR A 135 10.39 -6.68 14.29
C THR A 135 9.14 -6.06 13.72
N THR A 136 8.98 -4.76 13.90
CA THR A 136 7.85 -4.01 13.34
C THR A 136 8.39 -3.06 12.28
N ILE A 137 8.00 -3.27 11.03
CA ILE A 137 8.30 -2.41 9.89
C ILE A 137 7.09 -1.52 9.64
N THR A 138 7.27 -0.21 9.69
CA THR A 138 6.16 0.73 9.42
C THR A 138 6.34 1.34 8.03
N VAL A 139 5.30 1.23 7.21
CA VAL A 139 5.22 1.84 5.88
C VAL A 139 4.26 3.02 5.98
N ARG A 140 4.68 4.20 5.52
CA ARG A 140 3.82 5.40 5.52
C ARG A 140 3.96 6.19 4.23
N LEU A 141 3.05 7.13 4.06
CA LEU A 141 3.16 8.17 3.05
C LEU A 141 4.10 9.30 3.54
N PRO A 142 4.96 9.91 2.71
CA PRO A 142 5.73 11.11 3.03
C PRO A 142 4.78 12.31 3.24
N PRO A 143 5.26 13.38 3.89
CA PRO A 143 4.55 13.99 5.01
C PRO A 143 3.27 14.74 4.59
N ASN A 144 2.12 14.23 5.02
CA ASN A 144 0.96 15.05 5.36
C ASN A 144 0.67 14.84 6.87
N PRO A 145 0.83 15.87 7.72
CA PRO A 145 0.76 15.74 9.18
C PRO A 145 -0.65 15.42 9.74
N THR A 146 -1.64 15.20 8.88
CA THR A 146 -3.05 14.99 9.25
C THR A 146 -3.63 13.65 8.82
N GLN A 147 -2.86 12.73 8.20
CA GLN A 147 -3.41 11.53 7.58
C GLN A 147 -2.89 10.24 8.21
N GLU A 148 -3.76 9.58 8.99
CA GLU A 148 -3.59 8.28 9.64
C GLU A 148 -3.98 7.09 8.75
N PRO A 149 -3.16 6.70 7.76
CA PRO A 149 -3.06 5.25 7.52
C PRO A 149 -1.60 4.81 7.55
N ASN A 150 -1.11 4.50 8.75
CA ASN A 150 0.20 3.88 8.95
C ASN A 150 0.02 2.36 8.95
N HIS A 151 0.13 1.70 7.79
CA HIS A 151 0.14 0.25 7.77
C HIS A 151 1.47 -0.27 8.35
N THR A 152 1.33 -1.17 9.31
CA THR A 152 2.43 -1.71 10.08
C THR A 152 2.59 -3.19 9.79
N ILE A 153 3.76 -3.58 9.27
CA ILE A 153 4.12 -4.98 9.02
C ILE A 153 4.86 -5.52 10.24
N GLN A 154 4.30 -6.51 10.90
CA GLN A 154 4.95 -7.22 12.00
C GLN A 154 5.56 -8.54 11.50
N ILE A 155 6.83 -8.77 11.83
CA ILE A 155 7.57 -9.99 11.52
C ILE A 155 7.92 -10.69 12.83
N ASN A 156 7.47 -11.93 12.99
CA ASN A 156 7.88 -12.77 14.10
C ASN A 156 9.23 -13.45 13.76
N PRO A 157 10.32 -13.20 14.52
CA PRO A 157 11.66 -13.69 14.18
C PRO A 157 11.81 -15.21 14.35
N VAL A 158 11.00 -15.83 15.22
CA VAL A 158 11.06 -17.28 15.49
C VAL A 158 10.34 -18.08 14.41
N THR A 159 9.22 -17.56 13.91
CA THR A 159 8.36 -18.28 12.94
C THR A 159 8.39 -17.69 11.53
N SER A 160 9.10 -16.59 11.32
CA SER A 160 9.10 -15.77 10.09
C SER A 160 7.70 -15.38 9.60
N ARG A 161 6.69 -15.42 10.48
CA ARG A 161 5.32 -15.05 10.11
C ARG A 161 5.24 -13.55 9.91
N ILE A 162 4.73 -13.14 8.75
CA ILE A 162 4.52 -11.76 8.34
C ILE A 162 3.02 -11.45 8.50
N ARG A 163 2.69 -10.46 9.33
CA ARG A 163 1.32 -9.96 9.54
C ARG A 163 1.26 -8.49 9.17
N ILE A 164 0.26 -8.12 8.39
CA ILE A 164 -0.08 -6.72 8.12
C ILE A 164 -1.09 -6.29 9.18
N VAL A 165 -0.85 -5.14 9.79
CA VAL A 165 -1.72 -4.47 10.76
C VAL A 165 -2.08 -3.11 10.18
N PRO A 166 -3.38 -2.81 10.00
CA PRO A 166 -3.83 -1.48 9.56
C PRO A 166 -3.60 -0.41 10.62
#